data_AF-A0A661N7T1-F1
#
_entry.id   AF-A0A661N7T1-F1
#
_cell.length_a   1.000
_cell.length_b   1.000
_cell.length_c   1.000
_cell.angle_alpha   90.00
_cell.angle_beta   90.00
_cell.angle_gamma   90.00
#
_symmetry.space_group_name_H-M   'P 1'
#
loop_
_entity.id
_entity.type
_entity.pdbx_description
1 polymer ?
#
loop_
_entity_poly.entity_id
_entity_poly.type
_entity_poly.pdbx_seq_one_letter_code
_entity_poly.pdbx_strand_id
1 'polypeptide(L)'
;MVPKRQIKGPARARKSPALRERRYVALDRQTEELLFSKLEVLSEGSVRDGVFFGSTMISIDLTRVEAHLRRPLGIEGRAALLQTLDGSVRVRIRAMRIAVEEVTRRHPAETLGTAQVETHIQISGDQLHLDIDVEVPFGVSSADSR
;
A
#
# COMPACT_ATOMS: atom_id res chain seq x y z
N MET A 1 66.90 12.01 -3.67
CA MET A 1 66.05 11.50 -4.76
C MET A 1 64.74 11.02 -4.14
N VAL A 2 63.63 11.73 -4.34
CA VAL A 2 62.33 11.40 -3.70
C VAL A 2 61.51 10.52 -4.65
N PRO A 3 60.99 9.35 -4.23
CA PRO A 3 60.22 8.49 -5.13
C PRO A 3 58.85 9.08 -5.43
N LYS A 4 58.51 9.22 -6.72
CA LYS A 4 57.19 9.68 -7.18
C LYS A 4 56.12 8.64 -6.83
N ARG A 5 55.15 9.05 -6.01
CA ARG A 5 53.96 8.26 -5.65
C ARG A 5 53.06 8.12 -6.88
N GLN A 6 52.90 6.89 -7.38
CA GLN A 6 52.09 6.61 -8.57
C GLN A 6 50.59 6.71 -8.21
N ILE A 7 49.95 7.81 -8.62
CA ILE A 7 48.51 8.00 -8.44
C ILE A 7 47.81 7.09 -9.44
N LYS A 8 46.93 6.18 -8.94
CA LYS A 8 46.10 5.33 -9.79
C LYS A 8 45.27 6.23 -10.70
N GLY A 9 45.43 6.06 -12.02
CA GLY A 9 44.67 6.82 -13.02
C GLY A 9 43.15 6.60 -12.86
N PRO A 10 42.31 7.46 -13.47
CA PRO A 10 40.87 7.37 -13.36
C PRO A 10 40.39 5.97 -13.79
N ALA A 11 39.81 5.24 -12.84
CA ALA A 11 39.24 3.93 -13.11
C ALA A 11 38.00 4.10 -14.01
N ARG A 12 37.93 3.33 -15.11
CA ARG A 12 36.72 3.29 -15.95
C ARG A 12 35.54 2.84 -15.08
N ALA A 13 34.51 3.69 -14.97
CA ALA A 13 33.23 3.31 -14.39
C ALA A 13 32.67 2.11 -15.16
N ARG A 14 32.38 1.00 -14.47
CA ARG A 14 31.72 -0.14 -15.09
C ARG A 14 30.31 0.28 -15.49
N LYS A 15 29.91 -0.02 -16.73
CA LYS A 15 28.56 0.25 -17.22
C LYS A 15 27.59 -0.63 -16.43
N SER A 16 26.68 -0.01 -15.67
CA SER A 16 25.57 -0.71 -15.03
C SER A 16 24.52 -1.10 -16.08
N PRO A 17 23.87 -2.26 -15.96
CA PRO A 17 22.79 -2.63 -16.87
C PRO A 17 21.59 -1.70 -16.67
N ALA A 18 20.93 -1.32 -17.77
CA ALA A 18 19.74 -0.47 -17.74
C ALA A 18 18.53 -1.17 -17.08
N LEU A 19 18.50 -2.50 -17.12
CA LEU A 19 17.45 -3.34 -16.55
C LEU A 19 18.11 -4.44 -15.73
N ARG A 20 17.55 -4.72 -14.55
CA ARG A 20 17.99 -5.80 -13.67
C ARG A 20 16.91 -6.88 -13.66
N GLU A 21 17.34 -8.14 -13.72
CA GLU A 21 16.44 -9.28 -13.62
C GLU A 21 15.75 -9.26 -12.25
N ARG A 22 14.42 -9.12 -12.24
CA ARG A 22 13.59 -9.20 -11.03
C ARG A 22 12.96 -10.59 -10.97
N ARG A 23 13.30 -11.38 -9.96
CA ARG A 23 12.46 -12.52 -9.57
C ARG A 23 11.20 -11.95 -8.93
N TYR A 24 10.08 -12.01 -9.65
CA TYR A 24 8.81 -11.54 -9.13
C TYR A 24 8.22 -12.58 -8.18
N VAL A 25 8.02 -12.18 -6.92
CA VAL A 25 7.19 -12.90 -5.96
C VAL A 25 5.87 -12.17 -5.89
N ALA A 26 4.80 -12.84 -6.31
CA ALA A 26 3.45 -12.29 -6.29
C ALA A 26 2.64 -12.93 -5.15
N LEU A 27 1.76 -12.14 -4.56
CA LEU A 27 0.77 -12.63 -3.62
C LEU A 27 -0.22 -13.49 -4.39
N ASP A 28 -0.37 -14.75 -3.96
CA ASP A 28 -1.45 -15.58 -4.48
C ASP A 28 -2.81 -15.06 -4.00
N ARG A 29 -3.86 -15.39 -4.75
CA ARG A 29 -5.22 -14.91 -4.45
C ARG A 29 -5.72 -15.39 -3.09
N GLN A 30 -5.38 -16.60 -2.67
CA GLN A 30 -5.87 -17.18 -1.43
C GLN A 30 -5.30 -16.42 -0.22
N THR A 31 -4.01 -16.10 -0.26
CA THR A 31 -3.34 -15.30 0.77
C THR A 31 -3.91 -13.88 0.81
N GLU A 32 -4.19 -13.27 -0.35
CA GLU A 32 -4.87 -11.97 -0.42
C GLU A 32 -6.25 -12.02 0.26
N GLU A 33 -7.10 -13.00 -0.09
CA GLU A 33 -8.42 -13.14 0.55
C GLU A 33 -8.30 -13.41 2.05
N LEU A 34 -7.32 -14.21 2.48
CA LEU A 34 -7.07 -14.49 3.88
C LEU A 34 -6.74 -13.20 4.66
N LEU A 35 -5.84 -12.37 4.15
CA LEU A 35 -5.47 -11.09 4.76
C LEU A 35 -6.71 -10.21 4.96
N PHE A 36 -7.50 -10.01 3.91
CA PHE A 36 -8.69 -9.16 3.98
C PHE A 36 -9.87 -9.81 4.74
N SER A 37 -9.84 -11.13 5.00
CA SER A 37 -10.86 -11.78 5.85
C SER A 37 -10.66 -11.53 7.34
N LYS A 38 -9.50 -11.03 7.75
CA LYS A 38 -9.09 -10.80 9.15
C LYS A 38 -8.84 -9.33 9.47
N LEU A 39 -9.34 -8.44 8.62
CA LEU A 39 -9.14 -7.02 8.77
C LEU A 39 -10.00 -6.42 9.88
N GLU A 40 -9.48 -5.37 10.49
CA GLU A 40 -10.19 -4.42 11.32
C GLU A 40 -10.03 -3.03 10.68
N VAL A 41 -11.11 -2.26 10.63
CA VAL A 41 -11.13 -0.95 9.96
C VAL A 41 -11.44 0.13 11.00
N LEU A 42 -10.59 1.13 11.06
CA LEU A 42 -10.83 2.38 11.76
C LEU A 42 -10.78 3.51 10.74
N SER A 43 -11.73 4.44 10.79
CA SER A 43 -11.72 5.56 9.86
C SER A 43 -12.25 6.83 10.53
N GLU A 44 -11.71 7.96 10.10
CA GLU A 44 -12.05 9.29 10.55
C GLU A 44 -12.06 10.24 9.35
N GLY A 45 -12.69 11.40 9.53
CA GLY A 45 -12.71 12.42 8.49
C GLY A 45 -13.73 13.51 8.75
N SER A 46 -13.68 14.53 7.92
CA SER A 46 -14.55 15.69 7.97
C SER A 46 -14.83 16.22 6.57
N VAL A 47 -15.91 16.98 6.44
CA VAL A 47 -16.30 17.63 5.18
C VAL A 47 -15.92 19.10 5.27
N ARG A 48 -15.24 19.60 4.25
CA ARG A 48 -14.94 21.02 4.06
C ARG A 48 -15.19 21.39 2.61
N ASP A 49 -15.93 22.46 2.37
CA ASP A 49 -16.20 23.01 1.04
C ASP A 49 -16.72 21.98 0.03
N GLY A 50 -17.58 21.05 0.48
CA GLY A 50 -18.14 19.99 -0.37
C GLY A 50 -17.17 18.86 -0.71
N VAL A 51 -16.04 18.76 -0.02
CA VAL A 51 -15.05 17.69 -0.17
C VAL A 51 -14.86 16.98 1.17
N PHE A 52 -14.93 15.65 1.17
CA PHE A 52 -14.54 14.82 2.30
C PHE A 52 -13.02 14.66 2.33
N PHE A 53 -12.42 14.91 3.49
CA PHE A 53 -11.04 14.61 3.79
C PHE A 53 -11.00 13.66 4.98
N GLY A 54 -10.34 12.52 4.84
CA GLY A 54 -10.24 11.56 5.92
C GLY A 54 -9.12 10.56 5.75
N SER A 55 -8.99 9.72 6.77
CA SER A 55 -8.04 8.62 6.80
C SER A 55 -8.79 7.34 7.17
N THR A 56 -8.32 6.22 6.63
CA THR A 56 -8.80 4.88 6.94
C THR A 56 -7.60 4.02 7.26
N MET A 57 -7.53 3.50 8.48
CA MET A 57 -6.54 2.51 8.90
C MET A 57 -7.15 1.12 8.83
N ILE A 58 -6.53 0.25 8.04
CA ILE A 58 -6.84 -1.18 7.99
C ILE A 58 -5.74 -1.91 8.77
N SER A 59 -6.13 -2.62 9.82
CA SER A 59 -5.22 -3.42 10.64
C SER A 59 -5.48 -4.90 10.46
N ILE A 60 -4.42 -5.69 10.31
CA ILE A 60 -4.49 -7.14 10.14
C ILE A 60 -3.49 -7.79 11.10
N ASP A 61 -4.00 -8.63 11.99
CA ASP A 61 -3.19 -9.45 12.89
C ASP A 61 -2.56 -10.61 12.10
N LEU A 62 -1.25 -10.51 11.85
CA LEU A 62 -0.48 -11.50 11.11
C LEU A 62 -0.41 -12.84 11.83
N THR A 63 -0.54 -12.90 13.17
CA THR A 63 -0.55 -14.19 13.87
C THR A 63 -1.79 -15.01 13.50
N ARG A 64 -2.95 -14.35 13.33
CA ARG A 64 -4.19 -14.99 12.87
C ARG A 64 -4.09 -15.45 11.42
N VAL A 65 -3.38 -14.70 10.59
CA VAL A 65 -3.13 -15.06 9.18
C VAL A 65 -2.18 -16.25 9.11
N GLU A 66 -1.06 -16.20 9.82
CA GLU A 66 -0.02 -17.24 9.87
C GLU A 66 -0.56 -18.59 10.35
N ALA A 67 -1.57 -18.61 11.24
CA ALA A 67 -2.25 -19.83 11.67
C ALA A 67 -2.91 -20.61 10.52
N HIS A 68 -3.15 -19.98 9.37
CA HIS A 68 -3.74 -20.59 8.18
C HIS A 68 -2.70 -20.83 7.06
N LEU A 69 -1.44 -20.46 7.28
CA LEU A 69 -0.34 -20.72 6.36
C LEU A 69 0.30 -22.07 6.66
N ARG A 70 0.92 -22.69 5.64
CA ARG A 70 1.68 -23.93 5.83
C ARG A 70 2.87 -23.77 6.76
N ARG A 71 3.42 -22.56 6.84
CA ARG A 71 4.56 -22.18 7.67
C ARG A 71 4.39 -20.72 8.11
N PRO A 72 4.72 -20.37 9.37
CA PRO A 72 4.75 -18.98 9.82
C PRO A 72 5.70 -18.12 8.98
N LEU A 73 5.39 -16.83 8.89
CA LEU A 73 6.26 -15.87 8.22
C LEU A 73 7.36 -15.48 9.22
N GLY A 74 8.57 -15.97 8.99
CA GLY A 74 9.75 -15.40 9.67
C GLY A 74 10.00 -13.95 9.24
N ILE A 75 11.02 -13.32 9.82
CA ILE A 75 11.37 -11.90 9.55
C ILE A 75 11.54 -11.64 8.04
N GLU A 76 12.28 -12.49 7.34
CA GLU A 76 12.47 -12.38 5.88
C GLU A 76 11.16 -12.55 5.10
N GLY A 77 10.28 -13.45 5.56
CA GLY A 77 8.96 -13.67 4.98
C GLY A 77 8.04 -12.47 5.13
N ARG A 78 8.06 -11.80 6.29
CA ARG A 78 7.31 -10.57 6.53
C ARG A 78 7.83 -9.40 5.70
N ALA A 79 9.15 -9.26 5.55
CA ALA A 79 9.73 -8.25 4.67
C ALA A 79 9.37 -8.48 3.19
N ALA A 80 9.40 -9.73 2.73
CA ALA A 80 8.96 -10.10 1.39
C ALA A 80 7.47 -9.84 1.19
N LEU A 81 6.63 -10.19 2.17
CA LEU A 81 5.20 -9.90 2.14
C LEU A 81 4.95 -8.39 2.01
N LEU A 82 5.60 -7.56 2.84
CA LEU A 82 5.46 -6.10 2.77
C LEU A 82 5.82 -5.56 1.38
N GLN A 83 6.96 -5.98 0.82
CA GLN A 83 7.38 -5.57 -0.52
C GLN A 83 6.37 -5.99 -1.60
N THR A 84 5.82 -7.20 -1.48
CA THR A 84 4.81 -7.70 -2.43
C THR A 84 3.49 -6.94 -2.29
N LEU A 85 3.06 -6.61 -1.07
CA LEU A 85 1.84 -5.83 -0.82
C LEU A 85 1.96 -4.40 -1.33
N ASP A 86 3.08 -3.72 -1.04
CA ASP A 86 3.34 -2.35 -1.47
C ASP A 86 3.31 -2.19 -3.00
N GLY A 87 3.85 -3.19 -3.72
CA GLY A 87 3.80 -3.25 -5.18
C GLY A 87 2.49 -3.78 -5.78
N SER A 88 1.52 -4.19 -4.97
CA SER A 88 0.30 -4.85 -5.45
C SER A 88 -0.81 -3.85 -5.76
N VAL A 89 -1.11 -3.68 -7.06
CA VAL A 89 -2.25 -2.89 -7.53
C VAL A 89 -3.58 -3.43 -6.98
N ARG A 90 -3.72 -4.76 -6.84
CA ARG A 90 -4.95 -5.36 -6.31
C ARG A 90 -5.20 -4.97 -4.86
N VAL A 91 -4.15 -4.99 -4.04
CA VAL A 91 -4.21 -4.57 -2.63
C VAL A 91 -4.60 -3.10 -2.55
N ARG A 92 -3.96 -2.22 -3.34
CA ARG A 92 -4.29 -0.79 -3.38
C ARG A 92 -5.74 -0.53 -3.78
N ILE A 93 -6.23 -1.19 -4.85
CA ILE A 93 -7.64 -1.06 -5.27
C ILE A 93 -8.60 -1.54 -4.17
N ARG A 94 -8.28 -2.65 -3.49
CA ARG A 94 -9.14 -3.20 -2.44
C ARG A 94 -9.15 -2.31 -1.20
N ALA A 95 -8.00 -1.79 -0.78
CA ALA A 95 -7.89 -0.83 0.30
C ALA A 95 -8.66 0.47 -0.01
N MET A 96 -8.52 1.00 -1.23
CA MET A 96 -9.30 2.14 -1.72
C MET A 96 -10.82 1.88 -1.63
N ARG A 97 -11.29 0.71 -2.07
CA ARG A 97 -12.72 0.36 -2.01
C ARG A 97 -13.25 0.38 -0.58
N ILE A 98 -12.47 -0.17 0.37
CA ILE A 98 -12.83 -0.15 1.80
C ILE A 98 -12.89 1.28 2.32
N ALA A 99 -11.91 2.12 2.01
CA ALA A 99 -11.91 3.52 2.43
C ALA A 99 -13.09 4.30 1.84
N VAL A 100 -13.43 4.10 0.57
CA VAL A 100 -14.58 4.76 -0.08
C VAL A 100 -15.92 4.24 0.47
N GLU A 101 -16.00 2.95 0.81
CA GLU A 101 -17.17 2.37 1.48
C GLU A 101 -17.38 3.02 2.86
N GLU A 102 -16.30 3.28 3.60
CA GLU A 102 -16.33 4.03 4.86
C GLU A 102 -16.80 5.48 4.69
N VAL A 103 -16.47 6.15 3.58
CA VAL A 103 -17.03 7.48 3.25
C VAL A 103 -18.53 7.37 2.97
N THR A 104 -18.93 6.43 2.11
CA THR A 104 -20.34 6.18 1.77
C THR A 104 -21.18 5.89 3.01
N ARG A 105 -20.64 5.08 3.94
CA ARG A 105 -21.30 4.71 5.18
C ARG A 105 -21.54 5.92 6.10
N ARG A 106 -20.60 6.87 6.14
CA ARG A 106 -20.74 8.12 6.93
C ARG A 106 -21.63 9.16 6.26
N HIS A 107 -21.62 9.20 4.93
CA HIS A 107 -22.33 10.20 4.13
C HIS A 107 -23.26 9.53 3.10
N PRO A 108 -24.29 8.77 3.53
CA PRO A 108 -25.10 7.95 2.63
C PRO A 108 -26.00 8.76 1.69
N ALA A 109 -26.22 10.05 1.96
CA ALA A 109 -27.01 10.94 1.11
C ALA A 109 -26.17 11.64 0.03
N GLU A 110 -24.84 11.57 0.12
CA GLU A 110 -23.95 12.30 -0.78
C GLU A 110 -23.62 11.47 -2.02
N THR A 111 -23.59 12.13 -3.17
CA THR A 111 -23.05 11.53 -4.39
C THR A 111 -21.54 11.71 -4.38
N LEU A 112 -20.80 10.61 -4.36
CA LEU A 112 -19.34 10.62 -4.35
C LEU A 112 -18.78 10.84 -5.75
N GLY A 113 -17.86 11.80 -5.89
CA GLY A 113 -17.03 12.01 -7.06
C GLY A 113 -15.82 11.07 -7.11
N THR A 114 -14.87 11.37 -7.99
CA THR A 114 -13.63 10.59 -8.11
C THR A 114 -12.76 10.75 -6.86
N ALA A 115 -12.58 9.67 -6.11
CA ALA A 115 -11.71 9.65 -4.94
C ALA A 115 -10.24 9.77 -5.34
N GLN A 116 -9.50 10.64 -4.65
CA GLN A 116 -8.04 10.62 -4.62
C GLN A 116 -7.60 9.86 -3.38
N VAL A 117 -6.65 8.93 -3.55
CA VAL A 117 -6.24 8.04 -2.49
C VAL A 117 -4.73 7.88 -2.47
N GLU A 118 -4.15 8.09 -1.30
CA GLU A 118 -2.77 7.69 -0.98
C GLU A 118 -2.81 6.46 -0.07
N THR A 119 -1.87 5.53 -0.26
CA THR A 119 -1.83 4.29 0.53
C THR A 119 -0.40 4.03 0.98
N HIS A 120 -0.23 3.98 2.29
CA HIS A 120 0.99 3.59 2.96
C HIS A 120 0.79 2.22 3.64
N ILE A 121 1.77 1.32 3.50
CA ILE A 121 1.69 -0.03 4.06
C ILE A 121 2.91 -0.24 4.96
N GLN A 122 2.69 -0.76 6.15
CA GLN A 122 3.73 -1.04 7.12
C GLN A 122 3.44 -2.29 7.95
N ILE A 123 4.50 -2.93 8.46
CA ILE A 123 4.37 -4.00 9.44
C ILE A 123 5.03 -3.52 10.74
N SER A 124 4.28 -3.60 11.85
CA SER A 124 4.74 -3.27 13.20
C SER A 124 4.49 -4.45 14.13
N GLY A 125 5.56 -5.15 14.52
CA GLY A 125 5.44 -6.40 15.26
C GLY A 125 4.63 -7.44 14.48
N ASP A 126 3.51 -7.88 15.06
CA ASP A 126 2.57 -8.84 14.47
C ASP A 126 1.39 -8.18 13.73
N GLN A 127 1.42 -6.85 13.56
CA GLN A 127 0.36 -6.13 12.88
C GLN A 127 0.83 -5.65 11.50
N LEU A 128 0.00 -5.89 10.50
CA LEU A 128 0.08 -5.23 9.20
C LEU A 128 -0.92 -4.08 9.19
N HIS A 129 -0.44 -2.87 8.92
CA HIS A 129 -1.27 -1.67 8.79
C HIS A 129 -1.23 -1.16 7.35
N LEU A 130 -2.40 -0.84 6.82
CA LEU A 130 -2.56 -0.04 5.63
C LEU A 130 -3.21 1.27 6.07
N ASP A 131 -2.50 2.37 5.89
CA ASP A 131 -2.99 3.72 6.14
C ASP A 131 -3.42 4.30 4.78
N ILE A 132 -4.69 4.66 4.68
CA ILE A 132 -5.31 5.15 3.45
C ILE A 132 -5.83 6.56 3.69
N ASP A 133 -5.16 7.54 3.11
CA ASP A 133 -5.66 8.92 3.06
C ASP A 133 -6.59 9.06 1.87
N VAL A 134 -7.78 9.64 2.10
CA VAL A 134 -8.84 9.72 1.11
C VAL A 134 -9.39 11.15 1.01
N GLU A 135 -9.46 11.63 -0.22
CA GLU A 135 -10.15 12.87 -0.58
C GLU A 135 -11.26 12.55 -1.58
N VAL A 136 -12.50 12.93 -1.25
CA VAL A 136 -13.66 12.62 -2.09
C VAL A 136 -14.54 13.86 -2.24
N PRO A 137 -14.59 14.47 -3.44
CA PRO A 137 -15.56 15.51 -3.74
C PRO A 137 -17.00 14.98 -3.67
N PHE A 138 -17.92 15.77 -3.12
CA PHE A 138 -19.36 15.47 -3.11
C PHE A 138 -20.09 16.25 -4.20
N GLY A 139 -21.25 15.73 -4.61
CA GLY A 139 -22.15 16.43 -5.54
C GLY A 139 -21.64 16.55 -6.98
N VAL A 140 -20.51 15.91 -7.30
CA VAL A 140 -19.98 15.80 -8.67
C VAL A 140 -20.16 14.38 -9.16
N SER A 141 -21.20 14.18 -9.98
CA SER A 141 -21.37 12.94 -10.74
C SER A 141 -20.60 13.03 -12.05
N SER A 142 -19.90 11.97 -12.44
CA SER A 142 -19.27 11.86 -13.77
C SER A 142 -20.30 11.92 -14.93
N ALA A 143 -21.59 11.93 -14.62
CA ALA A 143 -22.70 12.06 -15.57
C ALA A 143 -23.01 13.51 -15.99
N ASP A 144 -22.53 14.53 -15.28
CA ASP A 144 -22.85 15.95 -15.57
C ASP A 144 -21.93 16.59 -16.63
N SER A 145 -20.99 15.83 -17.20
CA SER A 145 -20.07 16.32 -18.24
C SER A 145 -20.51 16.01 -19.68
N ARG A 146 -21.81 16.10 -20.01
CA ARG A 146 -22.31 15.95 -21.39
C ARG A 146 -23.10 17.15 -21.86
#